data_AF-A0A6S6PA17-F1
#
_entry.id   AF-A0A6S6PA17-F1
#
_cell.length_a   1.000
_cell.length_b   1.000
_cell.length_c   1.000
_cell.angle_alpha   90.00
_cell.angle_beta   90.00
_cell.angle_gamma   90.00
#
_symmetry.space_group_name_H-M   'P 1'
#
loop_
_entity.id
_entity.type
_entity.pdbx_description
1 polymer ?
#
loop_
_entity_poly.entity_id
_entity_poly.type
_entity_poly.pdbx_seq_one_letter_code
_entity_poly.pdbx_strand_id
1 'polypeptide(L)'
;MSAVRHLSEEDGSDGRKPMNPKHLRRTLYWLALDWIHLRDAMPSPMRGTDSGRRSNSRVYGHPAEWASDKAAEITDLLSSWHDLMAEHRNEKPPPRGGEERRLVAAWQYLEPRCEQLVEIVDAEDLKELPDLHYRIRRTLGATVPKYTLPIPCPNEECELRTLVRVQGVGQDFISCDSCGYTIKEVHYPLLIRMTLDAFINGAAAA
;
A
#
# COMPACT_ATOMS: atom_id res chain seq x y z
N MET A 1 7.18 -64.19 22.92
CA MET A 1 8.07 -63.06 23.25
C MET A 1 8.34 -62.33 21.94
N SER A 2 7.45 -61.40 21.55
CA SER A 2 7.62 -59.95 21.68
C SER A 2 8.84 -59.38 20.95
N ALA A 3 8.59 -58.77 19.78
CA ALA A 3 9.05 -57.43 19.40
C ALA A 3 8.41 -57.11 18.02
N VAL A 4 7.26 -56.43 18.00
CA VAL A 4 7.12 -54.96 17.86
C VAL A 4 7.28 -54.49 16.41
N ARG A 5 6.11 -54.37 15.77
CA ARG A 5 5.65 -53.35 14.82
C ARG A 5 6.75 -52.58 14.06
N HIS A 6 6.86 -52.89 12.77
CA HIS A 6 7.13 -51.89 11.73
C HIS A 6 6.12 -50.74 11.90
N LEU A 7 6.58 -49.63 12.48
CA LEU A 7 5.92 -48.34 12.30
C LEU A 7 6.41 -47.81 10.96
N SER A 8 5.49 -47.84 10.00
CA SER A 8 5.58 -47.11 8.75
C SER A 8 5.95 -45.66 9.02
N GLU A 9 7.02 -45.19 8.40
CA GLU A 9 7.21 -43.77 8.15
C GLU A 9 6.07 -43.34 7.22
N GLU A 10 4.99 -42.83 7.81
CA GLU A 10 3.98 -42.10 7.05
C GLU A 10 4.62 -40.78 6.61
N ASP A 11 5.14 -40.81 5.38
CA ASP A 11 5.53 -39.65 4.60
C ASP A 11 4.26 -38.83 4.31
N GLY A 12 3.82 -38.09 5.33
CA GLY A 12 2.75 -37.12 5.26
C GLY A 12 3.22 -35.89 4.50
N SER A 13 3.43 -36.06 3.19
CA SER A 13 3.47 -34.97 2.22
C SER A 13 2.09 -34.31 2.20
N ASP A 14 1.83 -33.49 3.21
CA ASP A 14 0.70 -32.59 3.26
C ASP A 14 0.71 -31.78 1.95
N GLY A 15 -0.38 -31.81 1.18
CA GLY A 15 -0.49 -31.21 -0.15
C GLY A 15 -0.39 -29.68 -0.16
N ARG A 16 0.16 -29.10 0.90
CA ARG A 16 0.43 -27.69 1.11
C ARG A 16 1.45 -27.24 0.08
N LYS A 17 1.07 -26.25 -0.71
CA LYS A 17 2.00 -25.55 -1.58
C LYS A 17 2.52 -24.34 -0.80
N PRO A 18 3.73 -24.37 -0.21
CA PRO A 18 4.24 -23.24 0.56
C PRO A 18 4.50 -22.03 -0.36
N MET A 19 4.36 -20.82 0.20
CA MET A 19 4.76 -19.60 -0.48
C MET A 19 6.28 -19.58 -0.63
N ASN A 20 6.80 -18.98 -1.70
CA ASN A 20 8.25 -18.81 -1.83
C ASN A 20 8.77 -17.84 -0.74
N PRO A 21 9.75 -18.24 0.12
CA PRO A 21 10.26 -17.39 1.19
C PRO A 21 10.84 -16.05 0.71
N LYS A 22 11.46 -16.03 -0.47
CA LYS A 22 12.00 -14.79 -1.07
C LYS A 22 10.87 -13.84 -1.48
N HIS A 23 9.74 -14.39 -1.94
CA HIS A 23 8.57 -13.60 -2.27
C HIS A 23 7.95 -13.00 -1.00
N LEU A 24 7.80 -13.80 0.06
CA LEU A 24 7.32 -13.34 1.37
C LEU A 24 8.20 -12.22 1.94
N ARG A 25 9.53 -12.40 1.96
CA ARG A 25 10.47 -11.38 2.42
C ARG A 25 10.31 -10.07 1.63
N ARG A 26 10.16 -10.16 0.30
CA ARG A 26 9.90 -8.99 -0.54
C ARG A 26 8.59 -8.29 -0.20
N THR A 27 7.53 -9.05 0.08
CA THR A 27 6.25 -8.50 0.52
C THR A 27 6.37 -7.78 1.86
N LEU A 28 7.12 -8.32 2.83
CA LEU A 28 7.38 -7.63 4.10
C LEU A 28 8.10 -6.29 3.89
N TYR A 29 9.09 -6.22 2.99
CA TYR A 29 9.73 -4.96 2.62
C TYR A 29 8.75 -3.97 2.00
N TRP A 30 7.87 -4.43 1.10
CA TRP A 30 6.89 -3.56 0.47
C TRP A 30 5.89 -2.99 1.47
N LEU A 31 5.38 -3.80 2.41
CA LEU A 31 4.48 -3.33 3.45
C LEU A 31 5.16 -2.32 4.38
N ALA A 32 6.44 -2.51 4.72
CA ALA A 32 7.19 -1.53 5.49
C ALA A 32 7.36 -0.20 4.74
N LEU A 33 7.65 -0.25 3.44
CA LEU A 33 7.74 0.95 2.60
C LEU A 33 6.39 1.64 2.43
N ASP A 34 5.30 0.89 2.26
CA ASP A 34 3.95 1.43 2.19
C ASP A 34 3.60 2.13 3.51
N TRP A 35 3.93 1.54 4.67
CA TRP A 35 3.70 2.18 5.96
C TRP A 35 4.45 3.51 6.10
N ILE A 36 5.75 3.53 5.74
CA ILE A 36 6.56 4.75 5.75
C ILE A 36 5.92 5.80 4.84
N HIS A 37 5.52 5.41 3.63
CA HIS A 37 4.89 6.31 2.68
C HIS A 37 3.55 6.87 3.20
N LEU A 38 2.69 6.03 3.78
CA LEU A 38 1.41 6.44 4.34
C LEU A 38 1.58 7.43 5.50
N ARG A 39 2.61 7.24 6.34
CA ARG A 39 2.90 8.12 7.47
C ARG A 39 3.55 9.44 7.07
N ASP A 40 4.53 9.39 6.17
CA ASP A 40 5.39 10.55 5.85
C ASP A 40 4.86 11.38 4.69
N ALA A 41 4.29 10.75 3.65
CA ALA A 41 3.84 11.44 2.45
C ALA A 41 2.38 11.93 2.53
N MET A 42 1.60 11.45 3.52
CA MET A 42 0.24 11.92 3.78
C MET A 42 0.08 12.37 5.24
N PRO A 43 0.63 13.54 5.61
CA PRO A 43 0.50 14.05 6.97
C PRO A 43 -0.98 14.22 7.33
N SER A 44 -1.36 13.73 8.53
CA SER A 44 -2.66 14.05 9.12
C SER A 44 -2.90 15.55 9.15
N PRO A 45 -4.14 16.03 8.89
CA PRO A 45 -4.44 17.45 9.01
C PRO A 45 -4.07 17.89 10.42
N MET A 46 -3.16 18.88 10.50
CA MET A 46 -2.88 19.57 11.75
C MET A 46 -4.21 20.04 12.33
N ARG A 47 -4.52 19.65 13.57
CA ARG A 47 -5.69 20.15 14.30
C ARG A 47 -5.55 21.66 14.44
N GLY A 48 -6.23 22.42 13.59
CA GLY A 48 -6.26 23.88 13.67
C GLY A 48 -7.03 24.52 12.54
N THR A 49 -8.23 25.01 12.86
CA THR A 49 -8.90 26.17 12.26
C THR A 49 -9.06 26.18 10.73
N ASP A 50 -10.11 25.53 10.21
CA ASP A 50 -11.14 26.31 9.50
C ASP A 50 -12.44 25.54 9.27
N SER A 51 -13.55 26.17 9.65
CA SER A 51 -14.91 25.73 9.39
C SER A 51 -15.28 26.06 7.95
N GLY A 52 -15.14 25.12 7.02
CA GLY A 52 -15.39 25.41 5.60
C GLY A 52 -15.83 24.22 4.76
N ARG A 53 -17.15 24.06 4.62
CA ARG A 53 -17.85 23.48 3.45
C ARG A 53 -17.54 22.02 3.08
N ARG A 54 -18.38 21.11 3.59
CA ARG A 54 -18.47 19.70 3.16
C ARG A 54 -18.76 19.61 1.65
N SER A 55 -17.79 19.14 0.87
CA SER A 55 -18.03 18.70 -0.50
C SER A 55 -18.46 17.24 -0.47
N ASN A 56 -19.48 16.92 -1.27
CA ASN A 56 -20.14 15.62 -1.34
C ASN A 56 -19.21 14.59 -2.02
N SER A 57 -18.22 14.05 -1.31
CA SER A 57 -17.47 12.87 -1.76
C SER A 57 -18.24 11.61 -1.37
N ARG A 58 -18.50 10.75 -2.35
CA ARG A 58 -19.06 9.41 -2.11
C ARG A 58 -18.12 8.62 -1.18
N VAL A 59 -18.54 8.43 0.07
CA VAL A 59 -18.24 7.29 0.98
C VAL A 59 -16.77 7.05 1.38
N TYR A 60 -15.80 7.88 0.98
CA TYR A 60 -14.42 7.76 1.49
C TYR A 60 -14.12 8.88 2.50
N GLY A 61 -13.62 8.48 3.68
CA GLY A 61 -13.13 9.38 4.74
C GLY A 61 -11.98 10.29 4.24
N HIS A 62 -11.52 11.18 5.12
CA HIS A 62 -10.44 12.12 4.78
C HIS A 62 -9.20 11.33 4.27
N PRO A 63 -8.46 11.78 3.24
CA PRO A 63 -7.30 11.01 2.72
C PRO A 63 -6.30 10.60 3.81
N ALA A 64 -6.11 11.47 4.80
CA ALA A 64 -5.27 11.17 5.95
C ALA A 64 -5.87 10.16 6.95
N GLU A 65 -7.20 10.12 7.08
CA GLU A 65 -7.89 9.10 7.88
C GLU A 65 -7.70 7.73 7.23
N TRP A 66 -7.91 7.64 5.92
CA TRP A 66 -7.62 6.43 5.17
C TRP A 66 -6.14 6.02 5.28
N ALA A 67 -5.21 6.98 5.19
CA ALA A 67 -3.78 6.72 5.34
C ALA A 67 -3.45 6.15 6.72
N SER A 68 -3.99 6.77 7.77
CA SER A 68 -3.84 6.31 9.15
C SER A 68 -4.44 4.92 9.35
N ASP A 69 -5.63 4.66 8.81
CA ASP A 69 -6.29 3.36 8.92
C ASP A 69 -5.48 2.27 8.22
N LYS A 70 -4.88 2.57 7.06
CA LYS A 70 -4.01 1.62 6.35
C LYS A 70 -2.67 1.40 7.04
N ALA A 71 -2.09 2.43 7.63
CA ALA A 71 -0.88 2.29 8.44
C ALA A 71 -1.14 1.38 9.68
N ALA A 72 -2.29 1.56 10.32
CA ALA A 72 -2.76 0.69 11.39
C ALA A 72 -3.00 -0.75 10.90
N GLU A 73 -3.70 -0.94 9.77
CA GLU A 73 -3.96 -2.27 9.19
C GLU A 73 -2.65 -3.03 8.87
N ILE A 74 -1.64 -2.36 8.30
CA ILE A 74 -0.31 -2.97 8.09
C ILE A 74 0.31 -3.41 9.41
N THR A 75 0.27 -2.53 10.42
CA THR A 75 0.93 -2.80 11.71
C THR A 75 0.25 -3.93 12.45
N ASP A 76 -1.09 -3.97 12.45
CA ASP A 76 -1.86 -5.01 13.11
C ASP A 76 -1.66 -6.36 12.43
N LEU A 77 -1.63 -6.39 11.09
CA LEU A 77 -1.36 -7.61 10.33
C LEU A 77 0.06 -8.14 10.59
N LEU A 78 1.08 -7.27 10.57
CA LEU A 78 2.45 -7.72 10.88
C LEU A 78 2.61 -8.13 12.34
N SER A 79 1.88 -7.49 13.26
CA SER A 79 1.85 -7.88 14.67
C SER A 79 1.22 -9.26 14.85
N SER A 80 0.11 -9.57 14.18
CA SER A 80 -0.55 -10.89 14.31
C SER A 80 0.34 -12.02 13.80
N TRP A 81 1.06 -11.81 12.70
CA TRP A 81 2.04 -12.80 12.21
C TRP A 81 3.23 -12.97 13.16
N HIS A 82 3.68 -11.88 13.81
CA HIS A 82 4.69 -11.98 14.87
C HIS A 82 4.14 -12.79 16.05
N ASP A 83 2.94 -12.48 16.54
CA ASP A 83 2.28 -13.21 17.63
C ASP A 83 2.21 -14.72 17.34
N LEU A 84 1.69 -15.09 16.16
CA LEU A 84 1.56 -16.49 15.75
C LEU A 84 2.90 -17.24 15.77
N MET A 85 3.95 -16.61 15.23
CA MET A 85 5.25 -17.24 15.13
C MET A 85 5.96 -17.30 16.51
N ALA A 86 5.79 -16.27 17.35
CA ALA A 86 6.27 -16.27 18.72
C ALA A 86 5.58 -17.36 19.56
N GLU A 87 4.26 -17.55 19.39
CA GLU A 87 3.50 -18.62 20.03
C GLU A 87 4.00 -20.00 19.60
N HIS A 88 4.16 -20.23 18.29
CA HIS A 88 4.72 -21.48 17.77
C HIS A 88 6.10 -21.82 18.36
N ARG A 89 6.91 -20.80 18.67
CA ARG A 89 8.25 -20.96 19.26
C ARG A 89 8.28 -20.88 20.77
N ASN A 90 7.13 -20.71 21.42
CA ASN A 90 7.03 -20.51 22.87
C ASN A 90 7.93 -19.35 23.38
N GLU A 91 8.03 -18.29 22.57
CA GLU A 91 8.76 -17.07 22.86
C GLU A 91 7.82 -16.01 23.47
N LYS A 92 8.40 -14.92 24.00
CA LYS A 92 7.58 -13.84 24.58
C LYS A 92 6.84 -13.10 23.47
N PRO A 93 5.57 -12.71 23.71
CA PRO A 93 4.80 -11.98 22.72
C PRO A 93 5.42 -10.61 22.42
N PRO A 94 5.16 -10.05 21.22
CA PRO A 94 5.64 -8.74 20.79
C PRO A 94 5.37 -7.64 21.82
N PRO A 95 6.21 -6.59 21.83
CA PRO A 95 6.03 -5.46 22.71
C PRO A 95 4.71 -4.75 22.40
N ARG A 96 3.89 -4.53 23.44
CA ARG A 96 2.75 -3.60 23.37
C ARG A 96 3.28 -2.16 23.35
N GLY A 97 2.73 -1.31 22.49
CA GLY A 97 3.17 0.07 22.36
C GLY A 97 2.60 0.79 21.15
N GLY A 98 3.16 1.98 20.86
CA GLY A 98 2.81 2.76 19.69
C GLY A 98 3.08 2.01 18.37
N GLU A 99 2.32 2.38 17.35
CA GLU A 99 2.30 1.72 16.04
C GLU A 99 3.69 1.49 15.45
N GLU A 100 4.51 2.54 15.39
CA GLU A 100 5.90 2.48 14.89
C GLU A 100 6.74 1.41 15.60
N ARG A 101 6.64 1.32 16.94
CA ARG A 101 7.41 0.35 17.72
C ARG A 101 6.95 -1.08 17.43
N ARG A 102 5.64 -1.29 17.27
CA ARG A 102 5.08 -2.60 16.92
C ARG A 102 5.50 -3.04 15.53
N LEU A 103 5.44 -2.14 14.56
CA LEU A 103 5.87 -2.38 13.19
C LEU A 103 7.35 -2.78 13.11
N VAL A 104 8.23 -1.99 13.73
CA VAL A 104 9.68 -2.26 13.71
C VAL A 104 9.98 -3.61 14.39
N ALA A 105 9.35 -3.90 15.52
CA ALA A 105 9.53 -5.18 16.22
C ALA A 105 9.04 -6.36 15.37
N ALA A 106 7.87 -6.26 14.74
CA ALA A 106 7.34 -7.29 13.85
C ALA A 106 8.25 -7.53 12.64
N TRP A 107 8.71 -6.46 11.98
CA TRP A 107 9.59 -6.57 10.83
C TRP A 107 10.94 -7.22 11.18
N GLN A 108 11.60 -6.77 12.25
CA GLN A 108 12.88 -7.34 12.71
C GLN A 108 12.76 -8.81 13.12
N TYR A 109 11.58 -9.23 13.59
CA TYR A 109 11.33 -10.60 14.00
C TYR A 109 11.04 -11.52 12.81
N LEU A 110 10.17 -11.09 11.89
CA LEU A 110 9.67 -11.89 10.78
C LEU A 110 10.65 -11.99 9.60
N GLU A 111 11.37 -10.92 9.27
CA GLU A 111 12.29 -10.87 8.12
C GLU A 111 13.32 -12.02 8.09
N PRO A 112 14.05 -12.30 9.19
CA PRO A 112 15.01 -13.40 9.21
C PRO A 112 14.36 -14.79 9.30
N ARG A 113 13.04 -14.85 9.53
CA ARG A 113 12.30 -16.10 9.80
C ARG A 113 11.28 -16.46 8.72
N CYS A 114 11.34 -15.80 7.56
CA CYS A 114 10.44 -16.07 6.44
C CYS A 114 10.44 -17.55 6.01
N GLU A 115 11.59 -18.23 6.11
CA GLU A 115 11.71 -19.67 5.79
C GLU A 115 10.91 -20.54 6.77
N GLN A 116 11.03 -20.28 8.07
CA GLN A 116 10.25 -20.99 9.10
C GLN A 116 8.76 -20.67 8.99
N LEU A 117 8.41 -19.43 8.66
CA LEU A 117 7.01 -19.02 8.55
C LEU A 117 6.28 -19.76 7.42
N VAL A 118 6.93 -20.02 6.28
CA VAL A 118 6.30 -20.79 5.20
C VAL A 118 6.25 -22.30 5.45
N GLU A 119 6.99 -22.80 6.44
CA GLU A 119 6.94 -24.21 6.85
C GLU A 119 5.74 -24.48 7.77
N ILE A 120 5.36 -23.50 8.59
CA ILE A 120 4.29 -23.66 9.59
C ILE A 120 2.93 -23.17 9.08
N VAL A 121 2.89 -22.36 8.02
CA VAL A 121 1.69 -21.71 7.48
C VAL A 121 1.49 -22.04 6.01
N ASP A 122 0.24 -22.24 5.62
CA ASP A 122 -0.14 -22.39 4.22
C ASP A 122 0.03 -21.11 3.40
N ALA A 123 0.30 -21.28 2.11
CA ALA A 123 0.39 -20.13 1.22
C ALA A 123 -0.92 -19.33 1.12
N GLU A 124 -2.07 -19.97 1.34
CA GLU A 124 -3.36 -19.30 1.27
C GLU A 124 -3.52 -18.27 2.39
N ASP A 125 -3.15 -18.63 3.62
CA ASP A 125 -3.21 -17.71 4.76
C ASP A 125 -2.20 -16.56 4.56
N LEU A 126 -1.00 -16.88 4.06
CA LEU A 126 0.03 -15.87 3.77
C LEU A 126 -0.33 -14.89 2.64
N LYS A 127 -1.38 -15.15 1.83
CA LYS A 127 -1.80 -14.24 0.74
C LYS A 127 -2.35 -12.91 1.23
N GLU A 128 -2.82 -12.84 2.48
CA GLU A 128 -3.37 -11.58 3.01
C GLU A 128 -2.30 -10.45 3.03
N LEU A 129 -1.02 -10.80 3.18
CA LEU A 129 0.11 -9.87 3.15
C LEU A 129 0.27 -9.20 1.76
N PRO A 130 0.49 -9.95 0.65
CA PRO A 130 0.57 -9.34 -0.67
C PRO A 130 -0.76 -8.71 -1.09
N ASP A 131 -1.91 -9.25 -0.69
CA ASP A 131 -3.21 -8.67 -1.01
C ASP A 131 -3.40 -7.29 -0.35
N LEU A 132 -2.96 -7.11 0.89
CA LEU A 132 -2.95 -5.79 1.53
C LEU A 132 -2.08 -4.80 0.75
N HIS A 133 -0.86 -5.19 0.37
CA HIS A 133 0.02 -4.37 -0.45
C HIS A 133 -0.68 -3.95 -1.76
N TYR A 134 -1.24 -4.90 -2.50
CA TYR A 134 -1.91 -4.59 -3.77
C TYR A 134 -3.13 -3.69 -3.58
N ARG A 135 -3.92 -3.88 -2.51
CA ARG A 135 -5.06 -3.00 -2.18
C ARG A 135 -4.60 -1.55 -1.96
N ILE A 136 -3.52 -1.36 -1.20
CA ILE A 136 -2.93 -0.03 -0.94
C ILE A 136 -2.44 0.60 -2.26
N ARG A 137 -1.63 -0.14 -3.03
CA ARG A 137 -1.05 0.36 -4.29
C ARG A 137 -2.09 0.68 -5.36
N ARG A 138 -3.16 -0.11 -5.44
CA ARG A 138 -4.30 0.15 -6.32
C ARG A 138 -4.99 1.46 -5.96
N THR A 139 -5.16 1.73 -4.66
CA THR A 139 -5.78 2.96 -4.17
C THR A 139 -4.90 4.18 -4.39
N LEU A 140 -3.58 4.04 -4.21
CA LEU A 140 -2.60 5.09 -4.49
C LEU A 140 -2.35 5.36 -5.99
N GLY A 141 -3.03 4.62 -6.90
CA GLY A 141 -2.90 4.83 -8.34
C GLY A 141 -1.53 4.45 -8.93
N ALA A 142 -0.72 3.69 -8.19
CA ALA A 142 0.64 3.36 -8.60
C ALA A 142 0.75 2.26 -9.68
N THR A 143 -0.39 1.68 -10.07
CA THR A 143 -0.51 0.65 -11.12
C THR A 143 -1.29 1.14 -12.34
N VAL A 144 -1.66 2.42 -12.39
CA VAL A 144 -2.45 2.99 -13.49
C VAL A 144 -1.51 3.65 -14.48
N PRO A 145 -1.63 3.40 -15.80
CA PRO A 145 -0.86 4.13 -16.81
C PRO A 145 -1.17 5.63 -16.71
N LYS A 146 -0.11 6.41 -16.43
CA LYS A 146 -0.15 7.87 -16.33
C LYS A 146 0.46 8.48 -17.59
N TYR A 147 -0.22 9.46 -18.17
CA TYR A 147 0.32 10.28 -19.25
C TYR A 147 0.54 11.70 -18.74
N THR A 148 1.80 12.14 -18.71
CA THR A 148 2.15 13.53 -18.36
C THR A 148 1.60 14.49 -19.41
N LEU A 149 0.87 15.50 -18.98
CA LEU A 149 0.34 16.56 -19.84
C LEU A 149 1.28 17.77 -19.80
N PRO A 150 1.59 18.42 -20.93
CA PRO A 150 2.49 19.59 -20.96
C PRO A 150 1.81 20.88 -20.45
N ILE A 151 1.06 20.78 -19.35
CA ILE A 151 0.32 21.88 -18.73
C ILE A 151 0.61 21.85 -17.23
N PRO A 152 0.92 23.02 -16.63
CA PRO A 152 1.11 23.13 -15.20
C PRO A 152 -0.19 22.93 -14.43
N CYS A 153 -0.07 22.46 -13.18
CA CYS A 153 -1.17 22.38 -12.25
C CYS A 153 -1.72 23.79 -11.97
N PRO A 154 -3.05 23.99 -12.06
CA PRO A 154 -3.68 25.30 -11.83
C PRO A 154 -3.74 25.68 -10.35
N ASN A 155 -3.41 24.76 -9.43
CA ASN A 155 -3.25 25.09 -8.02
C ASN A 155 -1.96 25.91 -7.83
N GLU A 156 -2.11 27.18 -7.46
CA GLU A 156 -1.02 28.14 -7.25
C GLU A 156 -0.04 27.69 -6.15
N GLU A 157 -0.53 26.94 -5.17
CA GLU A 157 0.31 26.37 -4.09
C GLU A 157 1.18 25.18 -4.56
N CYS A 158 0.94 24.66 -5.76
CA CYS A 158 1.63 23.48 -6.30
C CYS A 158 2.84 23.83 -7.18
N GLU A 159 3.30 25.09 -7.19
CA GLU A 159 4.48 25.54 -7.93
C GLU A 159 4.44 25.17 -9.43
N LEU A 160 3.25 25.14 -10.03
CA LEU A 160 3.05 24.84 -11.46
C LEU A 160 3.56 23.45 -11.90
N ARG A 161 3.63 22.47 -11.00
CA ARG A 161 4.03 21.09 -11.32
C ARG A 161 3.06 20.40 -12.27
N THR A 162 3.56 19.42 -13.01
CA THR A 162 2.88 18.87 -14.19
C THR A 162 1.64 18.02 -13.85
N LEU A 163 0.59 18.19 -14.65
CA LEU A 163 -0.61 17.35 -14.59
C LEU A 163 -0.37 15.98 -15.25
N VAL A 164 -1.07 14.96 -14.77
CA VAL A 164 -1.09 13.62 -15.35
C VAL A 164 -2.52 13.20 -15.68
N ARG A 165 -2.71 12.57 -16.83
CA ARG A 165 -3.95 11.85 -17.16
C ARG A 165 -3.82 10.41 -16.67
N VAL A 166 -4.80 9.99 -15.89
CA VAL A 166 -4.89 8.66 -15.28
C VAL A 166 -5.95 7.87 -16.04
N GLN A 167 -5.53 6.92 -16.87
CA GLN A 167 -6.45 6.08 -17.66
C GLN A 167 -6.84 4.82 -16.90
N GLY A 168 -8.08 4.75 -16.42
CA GLY A 168 -8.69 3.56 -15.81
C GLY A 168 -9.76 2.92 -16.70
N VAL A 169 -10.16 1.68 -16.38
CA VAL A 169 -11.29 1.01 -17.04
C VAL A 169 -12.59 1.74 -16.66
N GLY A 170 -13.11 2.54 -17.57
CA GLY A 170 -14.37 3.27 -17.43
C GLY A 170 -14.29 4.63 -16.72
N GLN A 171 -13.10 5.06 -16.29
CA GLN A 171 -12.87 6.39 -15.73
C GLN A 171 -11.53 6.94 -16.21
N ASP A 172 -11.59 8.10 -16.85
CA ASP A 172 -10.45 8.83 -17.36
C ASP A 172 -10.48 10.23 -16.74
N PHE A 173 -9.49 10.53 -15.91
CA PHE A 173 -9.43 11.80 -15.21
C PHE A 173 -8.02 12.37 -15.16
N ILE A 174 -7.96 13.68 -14.96
CA ILE A 174 -6.70 14.42 -14.95
C ILE A 174 -6.44 14.89 -13.53
N SER A 175 -5.29 14.54 -12.99
CA SER A 175 -4.86 14.94 -11.66
C SER A 175 -3.42 15.44 -11.63
N CYS A 176 -3.07 16.27 -10.66
CA CYS A 176 -1.67 16.60 -10.38
C CYS A 176 -1.05 15.48 -9.53
N ASP A 177 0.07 14.92 -9.98
CA ASP A 177 0.78 13.88 -9.23
C ASP A 177 1.44 14.41 -7.96
N SER A 178 1.66 15.73 -7.87
CA SER A 178 2.34 16.36 -6.74
C SER A 178 1.41 16.86 -5.63
N CYS A 179 0.20 17.34 -5.94
CA CYS A 179 -0.73 17.88 -4.93
C CYS A 179 -2.11 17.19 -4.93
N GLY A 180 -2.35 16.23 -5.83
CA GLY A 180 -3.63 15.52 -5.92
C GLY A 180 -4.78 16.33 -6.50
N TYR A 181 -4.55 17.58 -6.95
CA TYR A 181 -5.59 18.41 -7.57
C TYR A 181 -6.19 17.67 -8.77
N THR A 182 -7.50 17.44 -8.75
CA THR A 182 -8.23 16.75 -9.83
C THR A 182 -9.06 17.74 -10.62
N ILE A 183 -8.95 17.67 -11.95
CA ILE A 183 -9.67 18.55 -12.86
C ILE A 183 -11.08 18.01 -13.06
N LYS A 184 -12.10 18.87 -12.88
CA LYS A 184 -13.48 18.52 -13.21
C LYS A 184 -13.66 18.48 -14.72
N GLU A 185 -14.49 17.57 -15.20
CA GLU A 185 -14.80 17.40 -16.63
C GLU A 185 -15.26 18.69 -17.32
N VAL A 186 -15.99 19.56 -16.60
CA VAL A 186 -16.43 20.88 -17.08
C VAL A 186 -15.27 21.80 -17.49
N HIS A 187 -14.05 21.55 -17.00
CA HIS A 187 -12.85 22.32 -17.29
C HIS A 187 -11.96 21.66 -18.36
N TYR A 188 -12.30 20.46 -18.84
CA TYR A 188 -11.54 19.76 -19.88
C TYR A 188 -11.48 20.52 -21.20
N PRO A 189 -12.53 21.20 -21.69
CA PRO A 189 -12.43 21.95 -22.95
C PRO A 189 -11.38 23.06 -22.90
N LEU A 190 -11.30 23.78 -21.77
CA LEU A 190 -10.27 24.79 -21.55
C LEU A 190 -8.88 24.16 -21.48
N LEU A 191 -8.76 23.06 -20.74
CA LEU A 191 -7.50 22.34 -20.62
C LEU A 191 -6.98 21.84 -21.97
N ILE A 192 -7.83 21.20 -22.77
CA ILE A 192 -7.49 20.71 -24.11
C ILE A 192 -7.00 21.85 -24.99
N ARG A 193 -7.68 23.01 -24.95
CA ARG A 193 -7.26 24.20 -25.69
C ARG A 193 -5.87 24.65 -25.26
N MET A 194 -5.60 24.73 -23.96
CA MET A 194 -4.28 25.08 -23.44
C MET A 194 -3.21 24.04 -23.82
N THR A 195 -3.51 22.73 -23.81
CA THR A 195 -2.56 21.70 -24.24
C THR A 195 -2.21 21.85 -25.71
N LEU A 196 -3.22 22.07 -26.56
CA LEU A 196 -3.05 22.25 -27.99
C LEU A 196 -2.26 23.52 -28.28
N ASP A 197 -2.57 24.62 -27.60
CA ASP A 197 -1.82 25.88 -27.72
C ASP A 197 -0.36 25.69 -27.26
N ALA A 198 -0.10 24.99 -26.16
CA ALA A 198 1.25 24.69 -25.69
C ALA A 198 2.05 23.81 -26.68
N PHE A 199 1.37 22.84 -27.31
CA PHE A 199 1.96 21.97 -28.33
C PHE A 199 2.28 22.74 -29.61
N ILE A 200 1.35 23.58 -30.09
CA ILE A 200 1.52 24.43 -31.28
C ILE A 200 2.65 25.45 -31.06
N ASN A 201 2.77 26.01 -29.85
CA ASN A 201 3.78 27.01 -29.51
C ASN A 201 5.15 26.42 -29.12
N GLY A 202 5.34 25.10 -29.24
CA GLY A 202 6.64 24.43 -29.07
C GLY A 202 7.14 24.30 -27.62
N ALA A 203 6.31 24.57 -26.61
CA ALA A 203 6.70 24.46 -25.21
C ALA A 203 6.84 23.00 -24.71
N ALA A 204 6.37 22.02 -25.49
CA ALA A 204 6.33 20.61 -25.14
C ALA A 204 7.49 19.76 -25.71
N ALA A 205 8.49 20.38 -26.37
CA ALA A 205 9.54 19.68 -27.12
C ALA A 205 10.95 19.73 -26.47
N ALA A 206 11.05 19.88 -25.14
CA ALA A 206 12.31 19.80 -24.40
C ALA A 206 12.24 18.74 -23.31
#